data_AF-R1FB40-F1
#
_entry.id   AF-R1FB40-F1
#
_cell.length_a   1.000
_cell.length_b   1.000
_cell.length_c   1.000
_cell.angle_alpha   90.00
_cell.angle_beta   90.00
_cell.angle_gamma   90.00
#
_symmetry.space_group_name_H-M   'P 1'
#
loop_
_entity.id
_entity.type
_entity.pdbx_description
1 polymer ?
#
loop_
_entity_poly.entity_id
_entity_poly.type
_entity_poly.pdbx_seq_one_letter_code
_entity_poly.pdbx_strand_id
1 'polypeptide(L)'
;MSRVGVAIAVGAGTAVVLFLYGRKRHFYKRHFYEIGTPGVPWGASERAAWLKHVGAAKRSYMKEVVDKLEPLKQTFDVVKYGELSQNPSRYPLFCVKTKNWDERKPCMLLTGGVHGYETSGVQGALLFLQENAQHYSKYFNIARR
;
A
#
# COMPACT_ATOMS: atom_id res chain seq x y z
N MET A 1 23.86 -4.73 35.77
CA MET A 1 25.13 -5.11 36.41
C MET A 1 25.53 -6.49 35.90
N SER A 2 26.54 -6.56 35.04
CA SER A 2 27.07 -7.83 34.51
C SER A 2 27.94 -8.47 35.59
N ARG A 3 27.64 -9.71 36.02
CA ARG A 3 28.51 -10.43 36.96
C ARG A 3 29.73 -10.93 36.20
N VAL A 4 30.91 -10.41 36.54
CA VAL A 4 32.19 -10.95 36.09
C VAL A 4 32.52 -12.11 37.03
N GLY A 5 32.56 -13.33 36.51
CA GLY A 5 33.10 -14.47 37.23
C GLY A 5 34.57 -14.64 36.86
N VAL A 6 35.46 -14.54 37.83
CA VAL A 6 36.88 -14.89 37.65
C VAL A 6 37.04 -16.33 38.14
N ALA A 7 37.50 -17.21 37.26
CA ALA A 7 37.91 -18.56 37.63
C ALA A 7 39.43 -18.66 37.48
N ILE A 8 40.11 -19.09 38.54
CA ILE A 8 41.56 -19.34 38.54
C ILE A 8 41.73 -20.86 38.53
N ALA A 9 42.32 -21.39 37.46
CA ALA A 9 42.75 -22.78 37.41
C ALA A 9 44.27 -22.81 37.59
N VAL A 10 44.77 -23.60 38.54
CA VAL A 10 46.20 -23.71 38.86
C VAL A 10 46.68 -25.10 38.44
N GLY A 11 47.63 -25.14 37.50
CA GLY A 11 48.31 -26.37 37.09
C GLY A 11 49.77 -26.11 36.75
N ALA A 12 50.67 -26.88 37.38
CA ALA A 12 52.10 -27.03 37.12
C ALA A 12 52.87 -25.79 36.60
N GLY A 13 52.80 -24.68 37.36
CA GLY A 13 53.79 -23.59 37.25
C GLY A 13 53.43 -22.39 36.39
N THR A 14 52.20 -22.27 35.88
CA THR A 14 51.76 -21.02 35.23
C THR A 14 50.29 -20.73 35.51
N ALA A 15 49.99 -19.55 36.03
CA ALA A 15 48.61 -19.09 36.25
C ALA A 15 48.08 -18.40 34.99
N VAL A 16 46.99 -18.92 34.42
CA VAL A 16 46.28 -18.28 33.30
C VAL A 16 44.97 -17.73 33.82
N VAL A 17 44.77 -16.41 33.72
CA VAL A 17 43.52 -15.76 34.08
C VAL A 17 42.62 -15.70 32.83
N LEU A 18 41.56 -16.50 32.81
CA LEU A 18 40.54 -16.44 31.74
C LEU A 18 39.39 -15.50 32.15
N PHE A 19 39.19 -14.43 31.39
CA PHE A 19 37.99 -13.60 31.50
C PHE A 19 36.89 -14.18 30.61
N LEU A 20 35.92 -14.88 31.21
CA LEU A 20 34.72 -15.33 30.52
C LEU A 20 33.70 -14.18 30.46
N TYR A 21 33.65 -13.50 29.32
CA TYR A 21 32.61 -12.51 29.05
C TYR A 21 31.29 -13.21 28.70
N GLY A 22 30.33 -13.15 29.61
CA GLY A 22 28.95 -13.54 29.33
C GLY A 22 28.31 -12.59 28.32
N ARG A 23 28.34 -12.94 27.03
CA ARG A 23 27.61 -12.21 25.99
C ARG A 23 26.12 -12.43 26.24
N LYS A 24 25.39 -11.40 26.71
CA LYS A 24 23.93 -11.42 26.74
C LYS A 24 23.44 -11.67 25.31
N ARG A 25 22.95 -12.88 25.04
CA ARG A 25 22.18 -13.15 23.82
C ARG A 25 20.97 -12.24 23.84
N HIS A 26 21.01 -11.18 23.05
CA HIS A 26 19.81 -10.43 22.72
C HIS A 26 18.93 -11.37 21.89
N PHE A 27 17.91 -11.95 22.53
CA PHE A 27 16.84 -12.62 21.80
C PHE A 27 16.09 -11.53 21.04
N TYR A 28 16.43 -11.35 19.76
CA TYR A 28 15.60 -10.57 18.86
C TYR A 28 14.24 -11.27 18.82
N LYS A 29 13.20 -10.62 19.34
CA LYS A 29 11.83 -11.10 19.23
C LYS A 29 11.50 -11.11 17.75
N ARG A 30 11.44 -12.29 17.13
CA ARG A 30 11.02 -12.41 15.73
C ARG A 30 9.52 -12.12 15.69
N HIS A 31 9.18 -10.93 15.21
CA HIS A 31 7.80 -10.53 14.95
C HIS A 31 7.35 -11.18 13.64
N PHE A 32 6.76 -12.36 13.76
CA PHE A 32 6.02 -12.97 12.66
C PHE A 32 4.57 -12.47 12.69
N TYR A 33 3.97 -12.36 11.51
CA TYR A 33 2.55 -12.04 11.39
C TYR A 33 1.71 -13.16 12.03
N GLU A 34 0.57 -12.83 12.63
CA GLU A 34 -0.20 -13.76 13.47
C GLU A 34 -0.87 -14.89 12.68
N ILE A 35 -0.99 -14.76 11.36
CA ILE A 35 -1.61 -15.75 10.47
C ILE A 35 -0.54 -16.47 9.65
N GLY A 36 -0.60 -17.81 9.66
CA GLY A 36 0.26 -18.69 8.88
C GLY A 36 1.54 -19.13 9.61
N THR A 37 2.36 -19.92 8.92
CA THR A 37 3.62 -20.46 9.46
C THR A 37 4.83 -19.87 8.72
N PRO A 38 5.85 -19.36 9.42
CA PRO A 38 7.05 -18.82 8.77
C PRO A 38 7.71 -19.82 7.82
N GLY A 39 8.03 -19.39 6.61
CA GLY A 39 8.63 -20.24 5.57
C GLY A 39 7.63 -21.12 4.81
N VAL A 40 6.35 -21.09 5.16
CA VAL A 40 5.27 -21.81 4.46
C VAL A 40 4.37 -20.81 3.73
N PRO A 41 4.22 -20.90 2.39
CA PRO A 41 3.30 -20.06 1.65
C PRO A 41 1.86 -20.23 2.14
N TRP A 42 1.09 -19.15 2.15
CA TRP A 42 -0.31 -19.20 2.59
C TRP A 42 -1.18 -20.04 1.65
N GLY A 43 -2.00 -20.92 2.25
CA GLY A 43 -3.05 -21.65 1.58
C GLY A 43 -4.37 -20.88 1.55
N ALA A 44 -5.45 -21.56 1.19
CA ALA A 44 -6.79 -20.96 1.15
C ALA A 44 -7.29 -20.58 2.56
N SER A 45 -6.99 -21.40 3.57
CA SER A 45 -7.34 -21.18 4.98
C SER A 45 -6.74 -19.90 5.55
N GLU A 46 -5.45 -19.67 5.31
CA GLU A 46 -4.74 -18.49 5.79
C GLU A 46 -5.24 -17.22 5.09
N ARG A 47 -5.48 -17.27 3.78
CA ARG A 47 -6.07 -16.14 3.03
C ARG A 47 -7.47 -15.79 3.52
N ALA A 48 -8.29 -16.80 3.83
CA ALA A 48 -9.63 -16.57 4.39
C ALA A 48 -9.56 -15.99 5.81
N ALA A 49 -8.66 -16.49 6.66
CA ALA A 49 -8.41 -15.95 7.99
C ALA A 49 -7.94 -14.50 7.94
N TRP A 50 -7.02 -14.18 7.02
CA TRP A 50 -6.56 -12.82 6.77
C TRP A 50 -7.69 -11.90 6.31
N LEU A 51 -8.52 -12.34 5.37
CA LEU A 51 -9.65 -11.54 4.90
C LEU A 51 -10.63 -11.23 6.06
N LYS A 52 -10.89 -12.20 6.94
CA LYS A 52 -11.70 -12.01 8.14
C LYS A 52 -11.04 -11.05 9.13
N HIS A 53 -9.72 -11.13 9.29
CA HIS A 53 -8.94 -10.26 10.17
C HIS A 53 -8.93 -8.80 9.68
N VAL A 54 -8.81 -8.57 8.36
CA VAL A 54 -8.89 -7.23 7.76
C VAL A 54 -10.24 -6.56 8.05
N GLY A 55 -11.31 -7.34 8.12
CA GLY A 55 -12.62 -6.92 8.60
C GLY A 55 -13.41 -6.08 7.60
N ALA A 56 -14.43 -5.38 8.11
CA ALA A 56 -15.32 -4.57 7.29
C ALA A 56 -14.63 -3.29 6.78
N ALA A 57 -15.13 -2.78 5.64
CA ALA A 57 -14.62 -1.53 5.09
C ALA A 57 -14.78 -0.36 6.07
N LYS A 58 -13.70 0.37 6.30
CA LYS A 58 -13.64 1.49 7.25
C LYS A 58 -14.04 2.84 6.65
N ARG A 59 -14.30 2.88 5.33
CA ARG A 59 -14.58 4.08 4.55
C ARG A 59 -15.41 3.74 3.30
N SER A 60 -16.00 4.74 2.67
CA SER A 60 -16.90 4.56 1.53
C SER A 60 -16.25 5.02 0.23
N TYR A 61 -16.03 4.08 -0.69
CA TYR A 61 -15.57 4.39 -2.06
C TYR A 61 -16.57 5.26 -2.82
N MET A 62 -17.88 5.02 -2.63
CA MET A 62 -18.94 5.82 -3.24
C MET A 62 -18.79 7.30 -2.83
N LYS A 63 -18.70 7.57 -1.53
CA LYS A 63 -18.62 8.92 -0.98
C LYS A 63 -17.30 9.62 -1.30
N GLU A 64 -16.18 8.90 -1.17
CA GLU A 64 -14.85 9.51 -1.26
C GLU A 64 -14.32 9.60 -2.69
N VAL A 65 -14.93 8.90 -3.65
CA VAL A 65 -14.48 8.86 -5.04
C VAL A 65 -15.64 9.06 -6.01
N VAL A 66 -16.62 8.15 -6.03
CA VAL A 66 -17.66 8.14 -7.09
C VAL A 66 -18.48 9.42 -7.09
N ASP A 67 -18.95 9.86 -5.93
CA ASP A 67 -19.74 11.10 -5.79
C ASP A 67 -18.94 12.33 -6.23
N LYS A 68 -17.62 12.31 -6.06
CA LYS A 68 -16.71 13.39 -6.48
C LYS A 68 -16.43 13.40 -7.98
N LEU A 69 -16.67 12.29 -8.68
CA LEU A 69 -16.57 12.23 -10.14
C LEU A 69 -17.81 12.81 -10.84
N GLU A 70 -18.97 12.84 -10.17
CA GLU A 70 -20.23 13.27 -10.79
C GLU A 70 -20.17 14.70 -11.37
N PRO A 71 -19.68 15.73 -10.64
CA PRO A 71 -19.58 17.09 -11.18
C PRO A 71 -18.62 17.19 -12.37
N LEU A 72 -17.61 16.30 -12.44
CA LEU A 72 -16.59 16.33 -13.50
C LEU A 72 -17.17 15.98 -14.88
N LYS A 73 -18.32 15.31 -14.95
CA LYS A 73 -19.00 14.97 -16.22
C LYS A 73 -19.37 16.20 -17.06
N GLN A 74 -19.51 17.35 -16.43
CA GLN A 74 -19.76 18.61 -17.14
C GLN A 74 -18.56 19.00 -18.02
N THR A 75 -17.34 18.75 -17.55
CA THR A 75 -16.09 19.19 -18.20
C THR A 75 -15.35 18.05 -18.92
N PHE A 76 -15.47 16.83 -18.44
CA PHE A 76 -14.74 15.65 -18.91
C PHE A 76 -15.68 14.50 -19.28
N ASP A 77 -15.17 13.54 -20.05
CA ASP A 77 -15.85 12.27 -20.28
C ASP A 77 -15.47 11.31 -19.16
N VAL A 78 -16.42 11.05 -18.26
CA VAL A 78 -16.25 10.08 -17.17
C VAL A 78 -16.84 8.74 -17.61
N VAL A 79 -15.99 7.76 -17.84
CA VAL A 79 -16.37 6.45 -18.40
C VAL A 79 -16.15 5.36 -17.35
N LYS A 80 -17.19 4.57 -17.08
CA LYS A 80 -17.05 3.30 -16.35
C LYS A 80 -16.41 2.28 -17.29
N TYR A 81 -15.21 1.80 -16.98
CA TYR A 81 -14.49 0.82 -17.81
C TYR A 81 -14.54 -0.61 -17.26
N GLY A 82 -15.03 -0.79 -16.03
CA GLY A 82 -15.12 -2.10 -15.41
C GLY A 82 -15.72 -2.04 -14.01
N GLU A 83 -15.62 -3.16 -13.30
CA GLU A 83 -16.08 -3.32 -11.92
C GLU A 83 -15.35 -4.50 -11.26
N LEU A 84 -15.12 -4.43 -9.95
CA LEU A 84 -14.48 -5.53 -9.22
C LEU A 84 -15.50 -6.64 -8.91
N SER A 85 -15.17 -7.87 -9.33
CA SER A 85 -16.02 -9.07 -9.17
C SER A 85 -16.50 -9.34 -7.74
N GLN A 86 -15.74 -8.92 -6.72
CA GLN A 86 -16.06 -9.16 -5.31
C GLN A 86 -17.33 -8.43 -4.87
N ASN A 87 -17.57 -7.23 -5.39
CA ASN A 87 -18.80 -6.48 -5.17
C ASN A 87 -18.95 -5.42 -6.27
N PRO A 88 -19.49 -5.81 -7.44
CA PRO A 88 -19.44 -4.96 -8.62
C PRO A 88 -20.18 -3.64 -8.49
N SER A 89 -21.33 -3.64 -7.79
CA SER A 89 -22.11 -2.43 -7.52
C SER A 89 -21.38 -1.46 -6.58
N ARG A 90 -20.56 -1.98 -5.67
CA ARG A 90 -19.80 -1.19 -4.71
C ARG A 90 -18.48 -0.65 -5.27
N TYR A 91 -17.90 -1.32 -6.26
CA TYR A 91 -16.58 -1.00 -6.80
C TYR A 91 -16.58 -0.90 -8.33
N PRO A 92 -17.38 -0.01 -8.94
CA PRO A 92 -17.21 0.35 -10.33
C PRO A 92 -15.85 1.04 -10.55
N LEU A 93 -15.24 0.83 -11.71
CA LEU A 93 -13.95 1.42 -12.09
C LEU A 93 -14.14 2.49 -13.15
N PHE A 94 -13.56 3.67 -12.93
CA PHE A 94 -13.75 4.86 -13.77
C PHE A 94 -12.46 5.38 -14.39
N CYS A 95 -12.59 5.90 -15.60
CA CYS A 95 -11.57 6.65 -16.30
C CYS A 95 -12.15 8.03 -16.65
N VAL A 96 -11.37 9.09 -16.44
CA VAL A 96 -11.75 10.47 -16.78
C VAL A 96 -10.91 10.92 -17.96
N LYS A 97 -11.57 11.33 -19.04
CA LYS A 97 -10.96 11.67 -20.33
C LYS A 97 -11.27 13.10 -20.75
N THR A 98 -10.40 13.71 -21.54
CA THR A 98 -10.72 14.97 -22.24
C THR A 98 -11.77 14.76 -23.33
N LYS A 99 -12.79 15.62 -23.38
CA LYS A 99 -13.87 15.57 -24.41
C LYS A 99 -13.36 15.83 -25.84
N ASN A 100 -12.52 16.84 -26.00
CA ASN A 100 -12.04 17.30 -27.31
C ASN A 100 -10.65 16.71 -27.60
N TRP A 101 -10.62 15.41 -27.91
CA TRP A 101 -9.38 14.72 -28.27
C TRP A 101 -8.74 15.34 -29.52
N ASP A 102 -7.45 15.65 -29.44
CA ASP A 102 -6.67 16.20 -30.56
C ASP A 102 -5.45 15.31 -30.82
N GLU A 103 -5.39 14.65 -31.98
CA GLU A 103 -4.31 13.73 -32.36
C GLU A 103 -2.92 14.40 -32.39
N ARG A 104 -2.85 15.74 -32.42
CA ARG A 104 -1.59 16.49 -32.39
C ARG A 104 -1.08 16.72 -30.97
N LYS A 105 -1.92 16.52 -29.95
CA LYS A 105 -1.52 16.71 -28.55
C LYS A 105 -0.93 15.41 -27.97
N PRO A 106 0.14 15.51 -27.16
CA PRO A 106 0.63 14.37 -26.40
C PRO A 106 -0.43 13.86 -25.41
N CYS A 107 -0.36 12.57 -25.07
CA CYS A 107 -1.25 11.94 -24.10
C CYS A 107 -0.61 11.89 -22.72
N MET A 108 -1.39 12.17 -21.68
CA MET A 108 -1.01 12.03 -20.27
C MET A 108 -1.94 11.03 -19.57
N LEU A 109 -1.36 10.10 -18.81
CA LEU A 109 -2.08 9.16 -17.97
C LEU A 109 -1.71 9.39 -16.51
N LEU A 110 -2.73 9.58 -15.68
CA LEU A 110 -2.59 9.70 -14.24
C LEU A 110 -3.37 8.56 -13.58
N THR A 111 -2.73 7.84 -12.66
CA THR A 111 -3.35 6.74 -11.92
C THR A 111 -3.30 7.03 -10.44
N GLY A 112 -4.44 6.88 -9.75
CA GLY A 112 -4.54 6.96 -8.30
C GLY A 112 -5.29 5.75 -7.75
N GLY A 113 -4.88 5.25 -6.58
CA GLY A 113 -5.55 4.13 -5.91
C GLY A 113 -5.13 2.74 -6.37
N VAL A 114 -3.91 2.59 -6.91
CA VAL A 114 -3.30 1.27 -7.18
C VAL A 114 -3.25 0.44 -5.90
N HIS A 115 -2.84 1.07 -4.78
CA HIS A 115 -3.02 0.53 -3.45
C HIS A 115 -4.07 1.33 -2.70
N GLY A 116 -5.15 0.68 -2.28
CA GLY A 116 -6.28 1.36 -1.67
C GLY A 116 -5.90 2.14 -0.40
N TYR A 117 -5.00 1.64 0.44
CA TYR A 117 -4.66 2.32 1.69
C TYR A 117 -3.90 3.65 1.48
N GLU A 118 -3.38 3.92 0.28
CA GLU A 118 -2.69 5.16 -0.10
C GLU A 118 -3.70 6.24 -0.53
N THR A 119 -4.36 6.86 0.45
CA THR A 119 -5.43 7.85 0.24
C THR A 119 -5.02 9.04 -0.63
N SER A 120 -3.82 9.57 -0.43
CA SER A 120 -3.35 10.79 -1.09
C SER A 120 -3.27 10.65 -2.61
N GLY A 121 -2.93 9.47 -3.13
CA GLY A 121 -2.88 9.24 -4.59
C GLY A 121 -4.26 9.37 -5.24
N VAL A 122 -5.30 8.83 -4.59
CA VAL A 122 -6.70 8.95 -5.09
C VAL A 122 -7.18 10.39 -4.99
N GLN A 123 -7.03 11.00 -3.81
CA GLN A 123 -7.58 12.34 -3.57
C GLN A 123 -6.81 13.42 -4.34
N GLY A 124 -5.49 13.27 -4.51
CA GLY A 124 -4.67 14.16 -5.33
C GLY A 124 -5.04 14.08 -6.82
N ALA A 125 -5.32 12.88 -7.34
CA ALA A 125 -5.81 12.73 -8.72
C ALA A 125 -7.18 13.40 -8.91
N LEU A 126 -8.10 13.26 -7.95
CA LEU A 126 -9.39 13.96 -7.98
C LEU A 126 -9.23 15.48 -7.90
N LEU A 127 -8.37 15.96 -7.02
CA LEU A 127 -8.08 17.40 -6.88
C LEU A 127 -7.48 17.98 -8.16
N PHE A 128 -6.53 17.25 -8.77
CA PHE A 128 -5.98 17.63 -10.07
C PHE A 128 -7.07 17.76 -11.14
N LEU A 129 -7.99 16.80 -11.21
CA LEU A 129 -9.13 16.85 -12.14
C LEU A 129 -10.04 18.06 -11.88
N GLN A 130 -10.27 18.39 -10.61
CA GLN A 130 -11.14 19.49 -10.20
C GLN A 130 -10.53 20.87 -10.49
N GLU A 131 -9.23 21.05 -10.23
CA GLU A 131 -8.61 22.38 -10.21
C GLU A 131 -7.75 22.67 -11.44
N ASN A 132 -7.09 21.65 -12.00
CA ASN A 132 -5.96 21.86 -12.92
C ASN A 132 -6.16 21.20 -14.28
N ALA A 133 -6.86 20.07 -14.36
CA ALA A 133 -6.95 19.27 -15.58
C ALA A 133 -7.54 20.02 -16.77
N GLN A 134 -8.48 20.96 -16.56
CA GLN A 134 -9.05 21.77 -17.63
C GLN A 134 -8.03 22.77 -18.21
N HIS A 135 -7.11 23.28 -17.39
CA HIS A 135 -6.02 24.11 -17.89
C HIS A 135 -5.07 23.27 -18.75
N TYR A 136 -4.66 22.11 -18.24
CA TYR A 136 -3.71 21.23 -18.94
C TYR A 136 -4.29 20.55 -20.17
N SER A 137 -5.61 20.38 -20.29
CA SER A 137 -6.26 19.82 -21.48
C SER A 137 -6.07 20.68 -22.74
N LYS A 138 -5.64 21.94 -22.57
CA LYS A 138 -5.20 22.79 -23.68
C LYS A 138 -3.94 22.25 -24.37
N TYR A 139 -3.07 21.56 -23.63
CA TYR A 139 -1.78 21.08 -24.08
C TYR A 139 -1.70 19.56 -24.23
N PHE A 140 -2.46 18.81 -23.43
CA PHE A 140 -2.44 17.34 -23.40
C PHE A 140 -3.84 16.75 -23.61
N ASN A 141 -3.91 15.55 -24.18
CA ASN A 141 -5.06 14.69 -24.01
C ASN A 141 -4.95 13.94 -22.68
N ILE A 142 -5.99 13.94 -21.86
CA ILE A 142 -5.99 13.19 -20.58
C ILE A 142 -6.64 11.85 -20.84
N ALA A 143 -5.88 10.78 -20.60
CA ALA A 143 -6.22 9.37 -20.77
C ALA A 143 -6.70 8.98 -22.18
N ARG A 144 -6.13 7.89 -22.71
CA ARG A 144 -6.44 7.45 -24.07
C ARG A 144 -7.91 7.04 -24.22
N ARG A 145 -8.46 7.32 -25.41
CA ARG A 145 -9.81 6.91 -25.83
C ARG A 145 -10.01 5.40 -25.70
#